data_AF-A0A227J7G3-F1
#
_entry.id   AF-A0A227J7G3-F1
#
_cell.length_a   1.000
_cell.length_b   1.000
_cell.length_c   1.000
_cell.angle_alpha   90.00
_cell.angle_beta   90.00
_cell.angle_gamma   90.00
#
_symmetry.space_group_name_H-M   'P 1'
#
loop_
_entity.id
_entity.type
_entity.pdbx_description
1 polymer ?
#
loop_
_entity_poly.entity_id
_entity_poly.type
_entity_poly.pdbx_seq_one_letter_code
_entity_poly.pdbx_strand_id
1 'polypeptide(L)'
;LSTLHKLNPEGFAQATNVKGRKRVYFADNEETLLANGNTTKPKAIPGTPFWVITNNNTSRKRQMVEQVMTHMEFQPDLIEKVTGSI
;
A
#
# COMPACT_ATOMS: atom_id res chain seq x y z
N LEU A 1 -3.89 -1.62 5.89
CA LEU A 1 -4.36 -1.62 4.49
C LEU A 1 -5.84 -2.00 4.38
N SER A 2 -6.26 -3.22 4.76
CA SER A 2 -7.69 -3.60 4.75
C SER A 2 -8.59 -2.60 5.50
N THR A 3 -8.17 -2.13 6.67
CA THR A 3 -8.90 -1.12 7.45
C THR A 3 -9.01 0.22 6.71
N LEU A 4 -7.94 0.67 6.05
CA LEU A 4 -7.95 1.93 5.30
C LEU A 4 -8.94 1.85 4.12
N HIS A 5 -8.92 0.76 3.36
CA HIS A 5 -9.90 0.52 2.30
C HIS A 5 -11.34 0.50 2.84
N LYS A 6 -11.60 -0.16 3.98
CA LYS A 6 -12.95 -0.18 4.57
C LYS A 6 -13.46 1.21 4.99
N LEU A 7 -12.58 2.11 5.43
CA LEU A 7 -12.96 3.46 5.84
C LEU A 7 -13.36 4.34 4.65
N ASN A 8 -12.60 4.26 3.55
CA ASN A 8 -12.89 4.99 2.33
C ASN A 8 -12.32 4.23 1.12
N PRO A 9 -13.12 3.36 0.46
CA PRO A 9 -12.67 2.56 -0.67
C PRO A 9 -12.16 3.39 -1.84
N GLU A 10 -12.85 4.49 -2.16
CA GLU A 10 -12.49 5.37 -3.27
C GLU A 10 -11.19 6.13 -2.98
N GLY A 11 -11.08 6.74 -1.79
CA GLY A 11 -9.84 7.38 -1.36
C GLY A 11 -8.67 6.42 -1.30
N PHE A 12 -8.88 5.17 -0.86
CA PHE A 12 -7.87 4.14 -0.88
C PHE A 12 -7.44 3.77 -2.30
N ALA A 13 -8.39 3.63 -3.24
CA ALA A 13 -8.08 3.33 -4.64
C ALA A 13 -7.25 4.44 -5.30
N GLN A 14 -7.52 5.70 -4.99
CA GLN A 14 -6.68 6.82 -5.44
C GLN A 14 -5.30 6.78 -4.78
N ALA A 15 -5.25 6.53 -3.47
CA ALA A 15 -4.02 6.48 -2.69
C ALA A 15 -3.09 5.32 -3.06
N THR A 16 -3.61 4.19 -3.56
CA THR A 16 -2.81 3.04 -4.00
C THR A 16 -2.27 3.18 -5.42
N ASN A 17 -2.65 4.22 -6.16
CA ASN A 17 -2.11 4.49 -7.50
C ASN A 17 -0.63 4.96 -7.46
N VAL A 18 -0.08 5.17 -6.27
CA VAL A 18 1.32 5.56 -6.04
C VAL A 18 2.26 4.39 -6.35
N LYS A 19 3.25 4.64 -7.22
CA LYS A 19 4.29 3.68 -7.60
C LYS A 19 5.67 4.12 -7.11
N GLY A 20 6.52 3.14 -6.81
CA GLY A 20 7.95 3.39 -6.63
C GLY A 20 8.66 3.71 -7.94
N ARG A 21 9.93 4.12 -7.86
CA ARG A 21 10.75 4.46 -9.04
C ARG A 21 10.82 3.34 -10.08
N LYS A 22 10.87 2.08 -9.64
CA LYS A 22 11.03 0.89 -10.51
C LYS A 22 9.95 -0.17 -10.31
N ARG A 23 9.08 -0.02 -9.32
CA ARG A 23 8.15 -1.08 -8.89
C ARG A 23 6.77 -0.50 -8.69
N VAL A 24 5.78 -1.22 -9.19
CA VAL A 24 4.37 -1.04 -8.83
C VAL A 24 4.16 -1.65 -7.45
N TYR A 25 3.55 -0.91 -6.53
CA TYR A 25 3.38 -1.36 -5.14
C TYR A 25 2.04 -2.04 -4.90
N PHE A 26 0.99 -1.52 -5.55
CA PHE A 26 -0.36 -2.01 -5.48
C PHE A 26 -0.91 -2.21 -6.89
N ALA A 27 -1.77 -3.20 -7.05
CA ALA A 27 -2.53 -3.44 -8.28
C ALA A 27 -3.85 -4.12 -7.93
N ASP A 28 -4.77 -4.23 -8.89
CA ASP A 28 -6.02 -4.98 -8.76
C ASP A 28 -5.84 -6.50 -9.04
N ASN A 29 -4.67 -6.92 -9.50
CA ASN A 29 -4.33 -8.31 -9.77
C ASN A 29 -2.86 -8.63 -9.43
N GLU A 30 -2.56 -9.92 -9.24
CA GLU A 30 -1.23 -10.40 -8.87
C GLU A 30 -0.22 -10.25 -10.01
N GLU A 31 -0.67 -10.53 -11.23
CA GLU A 31 0.14 -10.59 -12.46
C GLU A 31 0.82 -9.25 -12.75
N THR A 32 0.11 -8.14 -12.52
CA THR A 32 0.65 -6.78 -12.69
C THR A 32 1.85 -6.54 -11.79
N LEU A 33 1.83 -7.04 -10.56
CA LEU A 33 2.94 -6.89 -9.61
C LEU A 33 4.13 -7.82 -9.95
N LEU A 34 3.86 -9.01 -10.48
CA LEU A 34 4.89 -9.94 -10.95
C LEU A 34 5.59 -9.43 -12.21
N ALA A 35 4.82 -8.90 -13.18
CA ALA A 35 5.37 -8.32 -14.41
C ALA A 35 6.30 -7.12 -14.15
N ASN A 36 6.08 -6.40 -13.04
CA ASN A 36 6.91 -5.29 -12.59
C ASN A 36 8.00 -5.70 -11.58
N GLY A 37 8.19 -7.00 -11.35
CA GLY A 37 9.33 -7.55 -10.61
C GLY A 37 9.11 -8.97 -10.10
N ASN A 38 9.91 -9.93 -10.59
CA ASN A 38 9.79 -11.35 -10.24
C ASN A 38 10.08 -11.70 -8.76
N THR A 39 10.64 -10.76 -7.99
CA THR A 39 10.96 -10.95 -6.57
C THR A 39 10.02 -10.17 -5.64
N THR A 40 8.90 -9.64 -6.11
CA THR A 40 8.02 -8.75 -5.33
C THR A 40 7.21 -9.45 -4.23
N LYS A 41 7.02 -10.77 -4.34
CA LYS A 41 6.16 -11.59 -3.45
C LYS A 41 4.79 -10.93 -3.20
N PRO A 42 3.93 -10.82 -4.22
CA PRO A 42 2.61 -10.24 -4.06
C PRO A 42 1.77 -10.96 -3.00
N LYS A 43 0.88 -10.24 -2.34
CA LYS A 43 -0.20 -10.80 -1.51
C LYS A 43 -1.47 -10.00 -1.70
N ALA A 44 -2.60 -10.69 -1.75
CA ALA A 44 -3.92 -10.06 -1.69
C ALA A 44 -4.10 -9.35 -0.34
N ILE A 45 -4.71 -8.16 -0.36
CA ILE A 45 -5.12 -7.43 0.84
C ILE A 45 -6.51 -7.93 1.23
N PRO A 46 -6.69 -8.60 2.40
CA PRO A 46 -7.96 -9.22 2.75
C PRO A 46 -9.15 -8.24 2.75
N GLY A 47 -10.26 -8.65 2.13
CA GLY A 47 -11.49 -7.86 2.05
C GLY A 47 -11.41 -6.66 1.10
N THR A 48 -10.50 -6.68 0.12
CA THR A 48 -10.35 -5.64 -0.90
C THR A 48 -10.03 -6.30 -2.25
N PRO A 49 -10.24 -5.61 -3.39
CA PRO A 49 -9.80 -6.09 -4.70
C PRO A 49 -8.30 -5.86 -4.97
N PHE A 50 -7.53 -5.36 -3.98
CA PHE A 50 -6.15 -4.95 -4.18
C PHE A 50 -5.13 -6.01 -3.74
N TRP A 51 -4.01 -6.02 -4.43
CA TRP A 51 -2.79 -6.75 -4.13
C TRP A 51 -1.68 -5.79 -3.71
N VAL A 52 -0.71 -6.27 -2.93
CA VAL A 52 0.46 -5.48 -2.50
C VAL A 52 1.74 -6.31 -2.58
N ILE A 53 2.85 -5.68 -2.92
CA ILE A 53 4.18 -6.30 -2.83
C ILE A 53 4.60 -6.48 -1.37
N THR A 54 5.22 -7.61 -1.02
CA THR A 54 5.62 -7.87 0.38
C THR A 54 7.12 -8.08 0.57
N ASN A 55 7.90 -8.24 -0.51
CA ASN A 55 9.35 -8.32 -0.43
C ASN A 55 10.00 -6.93 -0.33
N ASN A 56 9.82 -6.31 0.84
CA ASN A 56 10.39 -5.01 1.19
C ASN A 56 10.74 -4.96 2.69
N ASN A 57 11.67 -4.09 3.06
CA ASN A 57 12.09 -3.90 4.45
C ASN A 57 11.07 -3.05 5.23
N THR A 58 11.18 -3.03 6.57
CA THR A 58 10.25 -2.31 7.45
C THR A 58 10.16 -0.82 7.11
N SER A 59 11.28 -0.16 6.81
CA SER A 59 11.29 1.24 6.39
C SER A 59 10.42 1.49 5.16
N ARG A 60 10.49 0.61 4.15
CA ARG A 60 9.66 0.72 2.96
C ARG A 60 8.18 0.45 3.26
N LYS A 61 7.86 -0.48 4.14
CA LYS A 61 6.47 -0.73 4.58
C LYS A 61 5.87 0.51 5.23
N ARG A 62 6.63 1.15 6.13
CA ARG A 62 6.24 2.41 6.78
C ARG A 62 5.97 3.49 5.74
N GLN A 63 6.91 3.70 4.81
CA GLN A 63 6.73 4.68 3.73
C GLN A 63 5.51 4.40 2.85
N MET A 64 5.22 3.13 2.53
CA MET A 64 4.04 2.77 1.74
C MET A 64 2.75 3.10 2.51
N VAL A 65 2.69 2.79 3.81
CA VAL A 65 1.52 3.10 4.65
C VAL A 65 1.37 4.61 4.85
N GLU A 66 2.47 5.31 5.11
CA GLU A 66 2.54 6.77 5.22
C GLU A 66 1.96 7.43 3.96
N GLN A 67 2.47 7.07 2.78
CA GLN A 67 2.00 7.62 1.51
C GLN A 67 0.50 7.42 1.29
N VAL A 68 0.00 6.21 1.57
CA VAL A 68 -1.43 5.89 1.44
C VAL A 68 -2.25 6.74 2.41
N MET A 69 -1.84 6.83 3.68
CA MET A 69 -2.58 7.61 4.68
C MET A 69 -2.52 9.12 4.41
N THR A 70 -1.39 9.64 3.93
CA THR A 70 -1.27 11.05 3.52
C THR A 70 -2.17 11.38 2.34
N HIS A 71 -2.26 10.50 1.32
CA HIS A 71 -3.18 10.69 0.20
C HIS A 71 -4.66 10.58 0.61
N MET A 72 -4.95 9.84 1.68
CA MET A 72 -6.27 9.77 2.30
C MET A 72 -6.51 10.88 3.34
N GLU A 73 -5.64 11.90 3.38
CA GLU A 73 -5.77 13.13 4.19
C GLU A 73 -5.83 12.89 5.72
N PHE A 74 -5.20 11.82 6.21
CA PHE A 74 -5.06 11.60 7.65
C PHE A 74 -4.07 12.60 8.28
N GLN A 75 -4.32 12.94 9.55
CA GLN A 75 -3.48 13.87 10.29
C GLN A 75 -2.06 13.31 10.54
N PRO A 76 -0.98 14.13 10.41
CA PRO A 76 0.40 13.68 10.57
C PRO A 76 0.68 12.88 11.85
N ASP A 77 0.17 13.34 12.99
CA ASP A 77 0.35 12.68 14.30
C ASP A 77 -0.20 11.24 14.32
N LEU A 78 -1.30 10.99 13.60
CA LEU A 78 -1.87 9.65 13.47
C LEU A 78 -1.01 8.78 12.56
N ILE A 79 -0.52 9.35 11.46
CA ILE A 79 0.34 8.64 10.51
C ILE A 79 1.64 8.21 11.20
N GLU A 80 2.26 9.10 11.98
CA GLU A 80 3.46 8.79 12.76
C GLU A 80 3.22 7.64 13.74
N LYS A 81 2.12 7.67 14.50
CA LYS A 81 1.77 6.59 15.44
C LYS A 81 1.56 5.24 14.73
N VAL A 82 0.81 5.25 13.63
CA VAL A 82 0.54 4.02 12.86
C VAL A 82 1.83 3.47 12.27
N THR A 83 2.63 4.31 11.62
CA THR A 83 3.89 3.87 10.98
C THR A 83 4.95 3.46 11.99
N GLY A 84 5.00 4.09 13.17
CA GLY A 84 5.86 3.69 14.29
C GLY A 84 5.56 2.29 14.85
N SER A 85 4.33 1.79 14.65
CA SER A 85 3.89 0.45 15.12
C SER A 85 4.14 -0.70 14.13
N ILE A 86 4.65 -0.40 12.92
CA ILE A 86 5.00 -1.38 11.87
C ILE A 86 6.43 -1.89 12.05
#